data_AF-A0A8T3Y756-F1
#
_entry.id   AF-A0A8T3Y756-F1
#
_cell.length_a   1.000
_cell.length_b   1.000
_cell.length_c   1.000
_cell.angle_alpha   90.00
_cell.angle_beta   90.00
_cell.angle_gamma   90.00
#
_symmetry.space_group_name_H-M   'P 1'
#
loop_
_entity.id
_entity.type
_entity.pdbx_description
1 polymer ?
#
loop_
_entity_poly.entity_id
_entity_poly.type
_entity_poly.pdbx_seq_one_letter_code
_entity_poly.pdbx_strand_id
1 'polypeptide(L)' 'MSWEVSISELKTEKGTRWKVTRRLPGLLVAETKIFSSKEEAQRQYEGWLQ' A
#
# COMPACT_ATOMS: atom_id res chain seq x y z
N MET A 1 -9.77 16.71 0.63
CA MET A 1 -9.93 15.33 0.12
C MET A 1 -8.91 14.48 0.84
N SER A 2 -9.34 13.48 1.59
CA SER A 2 -8.44 12.66 2.42
C SER A 2 -8.23 11.32 1.72
N TRP A 3 -6.99 10.99 1.39
CA TRP A 3 -6.65 9.65 0.91
C TRP A 3 -6.70 8.68 2.08
N GLU A 4 -7.34 7.53 1.89
CA GLU A 4 -7.25 6.41 2.81
C GLU A 4 -6.13 5.50 2.33
N VAL A 5 -5.15 5.22 3.19
CA VAL A 5 -3.99 4.37 2.87
C VAL A 5 -4.06 3.08 3.69
N SER A 6 -3.71 1.96 3.07
CA SER A 6 -3.69 0.63 3.69
C SER A 6 -2.43 -0.12 3.28
N ILE A 7 -1.92 -0.95 4.18
CA ILE A 7 -0.80 -1.87 3.93
C ILE A 7 -1.24 -3.30 4.31
N SER A 8 -0.89 -4.29 3.49
CA SER A 8 -1.26 -5.68 3.71
C SER A 8 -0.13 -6.62 3.28
N GLU A 9 0.05 -7.70 4.03
CA GLU A 9 0.97 -8.78 3.69
C GLU A 9 0.35 -9.68 2.61
N LEU A 10 1.12 -10.03 1.59
CA LEU A 10 0.78 -10.98 0.55
C LEU A 10 1.74 -12.17 0.65
N LYS A 11 1.24 -13.30 1.17
CA LYS A 11 1.99 -14.55 1.12
C LYS A 11 1.90 -15.14 -0.28
N THR A 12 3.05 -15.30 -0.93
CA THR A 12 3.15 -15.92 -2.26
C THR A 12 4.05 -17.15 -2.17
N GLU A 13 3.98 -18.05 -3.16
CA GLU A 13 4.88 -19.22 -3.24
C GLU A 13 6.37 -18.82 -3.30
N LYS A 14 6.67 -17.60 -3.74
CA LYS A 14 8.01 -17.03 -3.86
C LYS A 14 8.44 -16.23 -2.62
N GLY A 15 7.66 -16.29 -1.53
CA GLY A 15 7.89 -15.57 -0.29
C GLY A 15 6.86 -14.49 0.02
N THR A 16 7.17 -13.66 1.02
CA THR A 16 6.30 -12.58 1.48
C THR A 16 6.49 -11.33 0.63
N ARG A 17 5.39 -10.76 0.13
CA ARG A 17 5.32 -9.44 -0.48
C ARG A 17 4.43 -8.53 0.34
N TRP A 18 4.55 -7.23 0.11
CA TRP A 18 3.80 -6.22 0.84
C TRP A 18 3.04 -5.33 -0.15
N LYS A 19 1.73 -5.24 0.00
CA LYS A 19 0.86 -4.42 -0.85
C LYS A 19 0.46 -3.17 -0.10
N VAL A 20 0.72 -2.01 -0.68
CA VAL A 20 0.25 -0.71 -0.17
C VAL A 20 -0.79 -0.17 -1.14
N THR A 21 -1.97 0.22 -0.65
CA THR A 21 -3.05 0.77 -1.48
C THR A 21 -3.54 2.07 -0.87
N ARG A 22 -3.59 3.13 -1.66
CA ARG A 22 -4.30 4.37 -1.32
C ARG A 22 -5.54 4.54 -2.18
N ARG A 23 -6.64 5.01 -1.59
CA ARG A 23 -7.91 5.27 -2.28
C ARG A 23 -8.46 6.63 -1.89
N LEU A 24 -9.16 7.28 -2.82
CA LEU A 24 -9.93 8.48 -2.52
C LEU A 24 -11.38 8.08 -2.24
N PRO A 25 -11.85 8.02 -0.99
CA PRO A 25 -13.26 7.76 -0.71
C PRO A 25 -14.12 8.83 -1.41
N GLY A 26 -15.09 8.38 -2.21
CA GLY A 26 -15.96 9.25 -3.01
C GLY A 26 -15.53 9.44 -4.47
N LEU A 27 -14.31 9.01 -4.84
CA LEU A 27 -13.88 8.85 -6.23
C LEU A 27 -13.53 7.38 -6.45
N LEU A 28 -13.93 6.77 -7.58
CA LEU A 28 -13.59 5.37 -7.90
C LEU A 28 -12.11 5.21 -8.30
N VAL A 29 -11.21 5.84 -7.54
CA VAL A 29 -9.77 5.94 -7.81
C VAL A 29 -9.02 5.27 -6.65
N ALA A 30 -8.20 4.28 -7.01
CA ALA A 30 -7.28 3.62 -6.11
C ALA A 30 -5.92 3.42 -6.80
N GLU A 31 -4.85 3.58 -6.04
CA GLU A 31 -3.48 3.30 -6.47
C GLU A 31 -2.89 2.20 -5.57
N THR A 32 -2.32 1.17 -6.18
CA THR A 32 -1.73 0.03 -5.48
C THR A 32 -0.27 -0.14 -5.91
N LYS A 33 0.61 -0.35 -4.94
CA LYS A 33 2.02 -0.74 -5.14
C LYS A 33 2.34 -2.00 -4.36
N ILE A 34 3.24 -2.82 -4.91
CA ILE A 34 3.68 -4.08 -4.30
C ILE A 34 5.20 -4.01 -4.11
N PHE A 35 5.66 -4.41 -2.93
CA PHE A 35 7.05 -4.38 -2.52
C PHE A 35 7.50 -5.78 -2.09
N SER A 36 8.80 -6.04 -2.23
CA SER A 36 9.42 -7.27 -1.75
C SER A 36 9.84 -7.21 -0.27
N SER A 37 10.03 -6.02 0.28
CA SER A 37 10.40 -5.83 1.69
C SER A 37 9.31 -5.06 2.46
N LYS A 38 9.26 -5.30 3.78
CA LYS A 38 8.34 -4.59 4.66
C LYS A 38 8.74 -3.14 4.82
N GLU A 39 10.05 -2.87 4.91
CA GLU A 39 10.59 -1.52 5.10
C GLU A 39 10.23 -0.59 3.95
N GLU A 40 10.32 -1.06 2.69
CA GLU A 40 9.94 -0.26 1.52
C GLU A 40 8.43 0.05 1.51
N ALA A 41 7.60 -0.95 1.83
CA ALA A 41 6.17 -0.76 1.90
C ALA A 41 5.78 0.22 3.02
N GLN A 42 6.44 0.14 4.18
CA GLN A 42 6.23 1.05 5.30
C GLN A 42 6.59 2.49 4.92
N ARG A 43 7.74 2.71 4.28
CA ARG A 43 8.14 4.04 3.78
C ARG A 43 7.12 4.62 2.80
N GLN A 44 6.62 3.79 1.88
CA GLN A 44 5.60 4.25 0.94
C GLN A 44 4.28 4.59 1.64
N TYR A 45 3.87 3.79 2.63
CA TYR A 45 2.67 4.01 3.43
C TYR A 45 2.75 5.34 4.19
N GLU A 46 3.84 5.57 4.91
CA GLU A 46 4.08 6.81 5.67
C GLU A 46 4.15 8.03 4.74
N GLY A 47 4.83 7.91 3.59
CA GLY A 47 4.90 8.97 2.59
C GLY A 47 3.58 9.28 1.88
N TRP A 48 2.56 8.41 2.00
CA TRP A 48 1.21 8.67 1.51
C TRP A 48 0.24 9.14 2.59
N LEU A 49 0.62 9.03 3.87
CA LEU A 49 -0.15 9.55 5.00
C LEU A 49 0.13 11.03 5.29
N GLN A 50 1.29 11.56 4.87
CA GLN A 50 1.62 12.99 4.91
C GLN A 50 0.84 13.78 3.86
#